data_AF-A0A1U7D0M7-F1
#
_entry.id   AF-A0A1U7D0M7-F1
#
_cell.length_a   1.000
_cell.length_b   1.000
_cell.length_c   1.000
_cell.angle_alpha   90.00
_cell.angle_beta   90.00
_cell.angle_gamma   90.00
#
_symmetry.space_group_name_H-M   'P 1'
#
loop_
_entity.id
_entity.type
_entity.pdbx_description
1 polymer ?
#
loop_
_entity_poly.entity_id
_entity_poly.type
_entity_poly.pdbx_seq_one_letter_code
_entity_poly.pdbx_strand_id
1 'polypeptide(L)' 'MKPISALCAALAVAIPATLSAETVGEAEYMNHRATGHGASGSGDGLFAELMTVPVPDLTHI' A
#
# COMPACT_ATOMS: atom_id res chain seq x y z
N MET A 1 33.10 33.94 0.07
CA MET A 1 31.65 33.59 0.10
C MET A 1 31.40 32.70 -1.12
N LYS A 2 30.96 31.44 -1.10
CA LYS A 2 30.24 30.61 -0.13
C LYS A 2 30.47 29.11 -0.52
N PRO A 3 31.22 28.29 0.25
CA PRO A 3 31.11 26.83 0.11
C PRO A 3 29.78 26.30 0.72
N ILE A 4 29.09 27.17 1.48
CA ILE A 4 27.80 26.90 2.13
C ILE A 4 26.72 26.48 1.12
N SER A 5 26.83 26.89 -0.15
CA SER A 5 25.80 26.61 -1.16
C SER A 5 25.77 25.15 -1.64
N ALA A 6 26.88 24.41 -1.54
CA ALA A 6 26.93 23.01 -1.96
C ALA A 6 26.44 22.05 -0.87
N LEU A 7 26.57 22.43 0.41
CA LEU A 7 26.17 21.60 1.55
C LEU A 7 24.65 21.49 1.70
N CYS A 8 23.90 22.52 1.30
CA CYS A 8 22.43 22.50 1.34
C CYS A 8 21.80 21.60 0.27
N ALA A 9 22.48 21.33 -0.85
CA ALA A 9 21.96 20.46 -1.91
C ALA A 9 22.06 18.97 -1.58
N ALA A 10 23.01 18.57 -0.72
CA ALA A 10 23.22 17.18 -0.33
C ALA A 10 22.21 16.70 0.73
N LEU A 11 21.56 17.61 1.47
CA LEU A 11 20.64 17.25 2.55
C LEU A 11 19.23 16.85 2.06
N ALA A 12 18.89 17.16 0.80
CA ALA A 12 17.58 16.85 0.23
C ALA A 12 17.41 15.36 -0.19
N VAL A 13 18.50 14.59 -0.26
CA VAL A 13 18.48 13.18 -0.71
C VAL A 13 18.44 12.19 0.47
N ALA A 14 18.61 12.67 1.71
CA ALA A 14 18.78 11.81 2.88
C ALA A 14 17.52 11.64 3.75
N ILE A 15 16.32 11.89 3.20
CA ILE A 15 15.08 11.48 3.88
C ILE A 15 14.77 10.07 3.37
N PRO A 16 15.09 8.99 4.11
CA PRO A 16 14.44 7.72 3.84
C PRO A 16 12.94 7.97 4.02
N ALA A 17 12.17 7.81 2.95
CA ALA A 17 10.73 7.73 3.07
C ALA A 17 10.46 6.58 4.05
N THR A 18 10.00 6.90 5.26
CA THR A 18 9.61 5.90 6.26
C THR A 18 8.25 5.32 5.87
N LEU A 19 8.15 4.82 4.64
CA LEU A 19 7.05 3.97 4.21
C LEU A 19 7.31 2.62 4.86
N SER A 20 6.55 2.32 5.91
CA SER A 20 6.62 1.02 6.57
C SER A 20 6.12 -0.06 5.61
N ALA A 21 6.61 -1.28 5.78
CA ALA A 21 6.09 -2.43 5.03
C ALA A 21 4.56 -2.58 5.17
N GLU A 22 4.01 -2.16 6.31
CA GLU A 22 2.57 -2.10 6.57
C GLU A 22 1.86 -1.11 5.64
N THR A 23 2.33 0.14 5.53
CA THR A 23 1.72 1.14 4.65
C THR A 23 1.80 0.76 3.17
N VAL A 24 2.89 0.11 2.76
CA VAL A 24 3.03 -0.41 1.39
C VAL A 24 2.09 -1.58 1.17
N GLY A 25 2.01 -2.52 2.12
CA GLY A 25 1.11 -3.67 2.04
C GLY A 25 -0.35 -3.27 1.98
N GLU A 26 -0.76 -2.27 2.78
CA GLU A 26 -2.11 -1.70 2.75
C GLU A 26 -2.43 -1.10 1.37
N ALA A 27 -1.53 -0.28 0.82
CA ALA A 27 -1.73 0.32 -0.51
C ALA A 27 -1.86 -0.74 -1.61
N GLU A 28 -0.98 -1.74 -1.60
CA GLU A 28 -1.03 -2.86 -2.55
C GLU A 28 -2.31 -3.68 -2.40
N TYR A 29 -2.75 -3.93 -1.18
CA TYR A 29 -3.99 -4.63 -0.89
C TYR A 29 -5.20 -3.86 -1.44
N MET A 30 -5.28 -2.56 -1.15
CA MET A 30 -6.39 -1.71 -1.60
C MET A 30 -6.45 -1.60 -3.12
N ASN A 31 -5.30 -1.52 -3.79
CA ASN A 31 -5.25 -1.39 -5.25
C ASN A 31 -5.59 -2.69 -6.00
N HIS A 32 -5.25 -3.85 -5.44
CA HIS A 32 -5.28 -5.11 -6.19
C HIS A 32 -6.20 -6.19 -5.63
N ARG A 33 -6.52 -6.15 -4.34
CA ARG A 33 -7.25 -7.22 -3.64
C ARG A 33 -8.62 -6.79 -3.16
N ALA A 34 -8.77 -5.55 -2.68
CA ALA A 34 -9.99 -5.09 -2.04
C ALA A 34 -11.23 -5.12 -2.95
N THR A 35 -11.07 -4.99 -4.28
CA THR A 35 -12.21 -5.09 -5.20
C THR A 35 -12.87 -6.48 -5.18
N GLY A 36 -12.07 -7.53 -4.96
CA GLY A 36 -12.57 -8.90 -4.80
C GLY A 36 -12.84 -9.25 -3.34
N HIS A 37 -11.86 -9.04 -2.46
CA HIS A 37 -11.88 -9.51 -1.08
C HIS A 37 -12.47 -8.52 -0.07
N GLY A 38 -12.87 -7.33 -0.51
CA GLY A 38 -13.36 -6.26 0.37
C GLY A 38 -12.23 -5.53 1.09
N ALA A 39 -12.54 -4.36 1.65
CA ALA A 39 -11.55 -3.55 2.38
C ALA A 39 -11.07 -4.25 3.67
N SER A 40 -11.92 -5.07 4.30
CA SER A 40 -11.58 -5.85 5.49
C SER A 40 -10.89 -7.18 5.18
N GLY A 41 -10.91 -7.63 3.91
CA GLY A 41 -10.47 -8.97 3.54
C GLY A 41 -11.47 -10.08 3.79
N SER A 42 -12.71 -9.76 4.16
CA SER A 42 -13.75 -10.73 4.52
C SER A 42 -14.42 -11.42 3.31
N GLY A 43 -13.95 -11.17 2.09
CA GLY A 43 -14.53 -11.74 0.87
C GLY A 43 -15.80 -11.02 0.40
N ASP A 44 -16.06 -9.81 0.89
CA ASP A 44 -17.26 -9.00 0.64
C ASP A 44 -17.01 -7.84 -0.33
N GLY A 45 -16.04 -8.00 -1.25
CA GLY A 45 -15.70 -6.98 -2.24
C GLY A 45 -16.79 -6.75 -3.28
N LEU A 46 -16.72 -5.60 -3.96
CA LEU A 46 -17.70 -5.18 -4.98
C LEU A 46 -17.97 -6.26 -6.04
N PHE A 47 -16.96 -7.06 -6.40
CA PHE A 47 -17.11 -8.10 -7.41
C PHE A 47 -17.46 -9.48 -6.85
N ALA A 48 -17.60 -9.64 -5.53
CA ALA A 48 -17.85 -10.93 -4.91
C ALA A 48 -19.12 -11.61 -5.45
N GLU A 49 -20.21 -10.85 -5.63
CA GLU A 49 -21.47 -11.36 -6.18
C GLU A 49 -21.42 -11.67 -7.69
N LEU A 50 -20.41 -11.15 -8.39
CA LEU A 50 -20.21 -11.38 -9.83
C LEU A 50 -19.32 -12.60 -10.11
N MET A 51 -18.65 -13.14 -9.08
CA MET A 51 -17.77 -14.29 -9.25
C MET A 51 -18.57 -15.59 -9.31
N THR A 52 -18.16 -16.49 -10.21
CA THR A 52 -18.74 -17.83 -10.33
C THR A 52 -18.23 -18.81 -9.26
N VAL A 53 -17.25 -18.38 -8.46
CA VAL A 53 -16.67 -19.14 -7.36
C VAL A 53 -16.70 -18.28 -6.09
N PRO A 54 -16.83 -18.88 -4.89
CA PRO A 54 -16.77 -18.12 -3.66
C PRO A 54 -15.45 -17.36 -3.54
N VAL A 55 -15.53 -16.06 -3.24
CA VAL A 55 -14.33 -15.28 -2.94
C VAL A 55 -13.83 -15.67 -1.53
N PRO A 56 -12.55 -16.04 -1.38
CA PRO A 56 -11.99 -16.40 -0.08
C PRO A 56 -11.99 -15.26 0.94
N ASP A 57 -12.26 -15.60 2.20
CA ASP A 57 -12.00 -14.75 3.37
C ASP A 57 -10.51 -14.84 3.75
N LEU A 58 -9.82 -13.70 3.68
CA LEU A 58 -8.39 -13.58 3.94
C LEU A 58 -8.06 -13.34 5.42
N THR A 59 -9.05 -13.11 6.29
CA THR A 59 -8.85 -12.83 7.72
C THR A 59 -8.45 -14.06 8.54
N HIS A 60 -8.48 -15.23 7.92
CA HIS A 60 -8.21 -16.52 8.54
C HIS A 60 -6.99 -17.24 7.94
N ILE A 61 -6.13 -16.52 7.22
CA ILE A 61 -4.93 -17.06 6.54
C ILE A 61 -3.66 -16.78 7.36
#